data_AF-A0A2P7RDM6-F1
#
_entry.id   AF-A0A2P7RDM6-F1
#
_cell.length_a   1.000
_cell.length_b   1.000
_cell.length_c   1.000
_cell.angle_alpha   90.00
_cell.angle_beta   90.00
_cell.angle_gamma   90.00
#
_symmetry.space_group_name_H-M   'P 1'
#
loop_
_entity.id
_entity.type
_entity.pdbx_description
1 polymer ?
#
loop_
_entity_poly.entity_id
_entity_poly.type
_entity_poly.pdbx_seq_one_letter_code
_entity_poly.pdbx_strand_id
1 'polypeptide(L)'
;MENTHNLSDLYVYFEALFDQCRELLPSTTRWDLPGDIKQKINLVSGTDPKSTFFRYPKSGSEQQDKKKTKIQKTDLDKAFANPDKPARLVVMLDNNDNLIESYDLDADTLGKVQSALYDLCDFFYGIHAAFRYELTNGS
;
A
#
# COMPACT_ATOMS: atom_id res chain seq x y z
N MET A 1 20.46 13.58 -10.16
CA MET A 1 19.34 13.02 -9.38
C MET A 1 19.02 14.03 -8.30
N GLU A 2 17.78 14.52 -8.29
CA GLU A 2 17.27 15.24 -7.12
C GLU A 2 16.98 14.23 -6.00
N ASN A 3 17.06 14.66 -4.74
CA ASN A 3 16.69 13.82 -3.61
C ASN A 3 15.18 13.55 -3.68
N THR A 4 14.78 12.30 -3.94
CA THR A 4 13.38 11.87 -3.97
C THR A 4 13.06 10.97 -2.78
N HIS A 5 11.86 11.16 -2.21
CA HIS A 5 11.27 10.26 -1.23
C HIS A 5 10.22 9.33 -1.86
N ASN A 6 10.04 9.40 -3.18
CA ASN A 6 9.07 8.59 -3.89
C ASN A 6 9.56 7.14 -4.01
N LEU A 7 8.81 6.20 -3.43
CA LEU A 7 9.20 4.79 -3.39
C LEU A 7 9.25 4.17 -4.80
N SER A 8 8.39 4.61 -5.72
CA SER A 8 8.39 4.12 -7.11
C SER A 8 9.66 4.53 -7.84
N ASP A 9 10.09 5.80 -7.69
CA ASP A 9 11.33 6.27 -8.30
C ASP A 9 12.54 5.51 -7.76
N LEU A 10 12.60 5.32 -6.45
CA LEU A 10 13.67 4.55 -5.79
C LEU A 10 13.70 3.09 -6.26
N TYR A 11 12.55 2.47 -6.43
CA TYR A 11 12.48 1.09 -6.91
C TYR A 11 12.85 0.95 -8.37
N VAL A 12 12.42 1.86 -9.24
CA VAL A 12 12.83 1.87 -10.66
C VAL A 12 14.35 2.01 -10.76
N TYR A 13 14.96 2.85 -9.92
CA TYR A 13 16.40 2.97 -9.86
C TYR A 13 17.08 1.69 -9.35
N PHE A 14 16.51 1.06 -8.31
CA PHE A 14 16.96 -0.24 -7.83
C PHE A 14 16.89 -1.33 -8.92
N GLU A 15 15.76 -1.46 -9.63
CA GLU A 15 15.60 -2.41 -10.75
C GLU A 15 16.68 -2.19 -11.82
N ALA A 16 16.91 -0.93 -12.21
CA ALA A 16 17.93 -0.60 -13.20
C ALA A 16 19.35 -1.01 -12.75
N LEU A 17 19.70 -0.77 -11.49
CA LEU A 17 20.99 -1.21 -10.92
C LEU A 17 21.07 -2.73 -10.81
N PHE A 18 19.98 -3.38 -10.39
CA PHE A 18 19.89 -4.82 -10.25
C PHE A 18 20.13 -5.51 -11.60
N ASP A 19 19.47 -5.05 -12.65
CA ASP A 19 19.62 -5.59 -14.00
C ASP A 19 21.02 -5.36 -14.56
N GLN A 20 21.63 -4.21 -14.30
CA GLN A 20 23.02 -3.92 -14.70
C GLN A 20 24.03 -4.87 -14.04
N CYS A 21 23.80 -5.21 -12.77
CA CYS A 21 24.68 -6.06 -11.99
C CYS A 21 24.32 -7.55 -12.08
N ARG A 22 23.23 -7.92 -12.76
CA ARG A 22 22.64 -9.27 -12.70
C ARG A 22 23.62 -10.38 -13.07
N GLU A 23 24.42 -10.16 -14.11
CA GLU A 23 25.45 -11.11 -14.58
C GLU A 23 26.64 -11.26 -13.61
N LEU A 24 26.80 -10.34 -12.66
CA LEU A 24 27.85 -10.40 -11.64
C LEU A 24 27.39 -11.14 -10.38
N LEU A 25 26.11 -11.47 -10.26
CA LEU A 25 25.55 -12.11 -9.08
C LEU A 25 25.86 -13.61 -9.06
N PRO A 26 26.14 -14.21 -7.89
CA PRO A 26 26.42 -15.64 -7.78
C PRO A 26 25.26 -16.52 -8.26
N SER A 27 25.57 -17.60 -8.98
CA SER A 27 24.57 -18.55 -9.50
C SER A 27 23.97 -19.48 -8.44
N THR A 28 24.48 -19.43 -7.21
CA THR A 28 24.02 -20.20 -6.04
C THR A 28 22.65 -19.77 -5.54
N THR A 29 22.26 -18.53 -5.83
CA THR A 29 20.96 -17.97 -5.48
C THR A 29 20.14 -17.69 -6.73
N ARG A 30 18.82 -17.89 -6.65
CA ARG A 30 17.89 -17.47 -7.68
C ARG A 30 17.54 -15.99 -7.49
N TRP A 31 17.95 -15.17 -8.44
CA TRP A 31 17.79 -13.71 -8.43
C TRP A 31 16.53 -13.21 -9.16
N ASP A 32 15.53 -14.07 -9.31
CA ASP A 32 14.29 -13.68 -9.98
C ASP A 32 13.41 -12.85 -9.05
N LEU A 33 13.10 -11.62 -9.48
CA LEU A 33 12.21 -10.73 -8.76
C LEU A 33 10.75 -11.11 -9.07
N PRO A 34 9.85 -11.17 -8.07
CA PRO A 34 8.44 -11.43 -8.32
C PRO A 34 7.81 -10.31 -9.17
N GLY A 35 6.99 -10.67 -10.16
CA GLY A 35 6.45 -9.71 -11.14
C GLY A 35 5.42 -8.73 -10.57
N ASP A 36 4.87 -8.98 -9.38
CA ASP A 36 3.86 -8.14 -8.73
C ASP A 36 4.45 -7.09 -7.78
N ILE A 37 5.75 -7.13 -7.48
CA ILE A 37 6.42 -6.20 -6.56
C ILE A 37 6.26 -4.75 -7.02
N LYS A 38 6.46 -4.48 -8.31
CA LYS A 38 6.32 -3.14 -8.87
C LYS A 38 4.91 -2.56 -8.68
N GLN A 39 3.89 -3.41 -8.84
CA GLN A 39 2.50 -3.00 -8.63
C GLN A 39 2.25 -2.66 -7.16
N LYS A 40 2.77 -3.46 -6.23
CA LYS A 40 2.67 -3.20 -4.78
C LYS A 40 3.38 -1.91 -4.39
N ILE A 41 4.57 -1.65 -4.95
CA ILE A 41 5.31 -0.41 -4.72
C ILE A 41 4.53 0.80 -5.23
N ASN A 42 3.96 0.72 -6.42
CA ASN A 42 3.14 1.80 -6.97
C ASN A 42 1.86 2.04 -6.14
N LEU A 43 1.25 1.00 -5.58
CA LEU A 43 0.12 1.13 -4.66
C LEU A 43 0.49 1.91 -3.39
N VAL A 44 1.63 1.56 -2.78
CA VAL A 44 2.13 2.25 -1.57
C VAL A 44 2.56 3.68 -1.89
N SER A 45 3.35 3.87 -2.95
CA SER A 45 3.83 5.18 -3.39
C SER A 45 2.68 6.12 -3.77
N GLY A 46 1.66 5.61 -4.47
CA GLY A 46 0.46 6.38 -4.81
C GLY A 46 -0.39 6.76 -3.58
N THR A 47 -0.30 5.99 -2.50
CA THR A 47 -0.98 6.30 -1.23
C THR A 47 -0.23 7.38 -0.44
N ASP A 48 1.10 7.27 -0.37
CA ASP A 48 1.94 8.19 0.38
C ASP A 48 3.17 8.71 -0.40
N PRO A 49 2.96 9.52 -1.46
CA PRO A 49 4.04 9.94 -2.36
C PRO A 49 5.05 10.90 -1.72
N LYS A 50 4.66 11.56 -0.62
CA LYS A 50 5.49 12.55 0.09
C LYS A 50 5.94 12.05 1.46
N SER A 51 5.65 10.80 1.82
CA SER A 51 5.89 10.25 3.16
C SER A 51 5.25 11.08 4.29
N THR A 52 4.08 11.65 4.04
CA THR A 52 3.31 12.46 5.01
C THR A 52 1.99 11.80 5.41
N PHE A 53 1.45 10.91 4.60
CA PHE A 53 0.15 10.26 4.83
C PHE A 53 0.15 9.48 6.14
N PHE A 54 1.11 8.58 6.33
CA PHE A 54 1.16 7.74 7.53
C PHE A 54 1.76 8.46 8.74
N ARG A 55 2.55 9.53 8.53
CA ARG A 55 3.29 10.22 9.59
C ARG A 55 2.47 11.28 10.32
N TYR A 56 1.58 11.97 9.62
CA TYR A 56 0.85 13.10 10.18
C TYR A 56 -0.66 12.85 10.21
N PRO A 57 -1.37 13.28 11.27
CA PRO A 57 -2.82 13.22 11.31
C PRO A 57 -3.47 13.94 10.12
N LYS A 58 -2.89 15.09 9.72
CA LYS A 58 -3.26 15.85 8.52
C LYS A 58 -2.15 15.76 7.49
N SER A 59 -2.43 15.18 6.32
CA SER A 59 -1.47 14.90 5.25
C SER A 59 -1.28 16.07 4.28
N GLY A 60 -1.97 17.19 4.51
CA GLY A 60 -1.97 18.36 3.62
C GLY A 60 -2.96 18.24 2.45
N SER A 61 -3.73 17.15 2.38
CA SER A 61 -4.84 16.95 1.44
C SER A 61 -6.05 16.40 2.17
N GLU A 62 -7.17 17.14 2.15
CA GLU A 62 -8.42 16.69 2.78
C GLU A 62 -8.91 15.36 2.22
N GLN A 63 -8.71 15.12 0.91
CA GLN A 63 -9.09 13.85 0.29
C GLN A 63 -8.26 12.68 0.82
N GLN A 64 -6.96 12.89 1.06
CA GLN A 64 -6.12 11.86 1.66
C GLN A 64 -6.49 11.65 3.12
N ASP A 65 -6.74 12.72 3.88
CA ASP A 65 -7.15 12.61 5.28
C ASP A 65 -8.49 11.88 5.43
N LYS A 66 -9.43 12.07 4.50
CA LYS A 66 -10.67 11.26 4.45
C LYS A 66 -10.42 9.76 4.29
N LYS A 67 -9.33 9.33 3.63
CA LYS A 67 -9.02 7.90 3.49
C LYS A 67 -8.49 7.27 4.79
N LYS A 68 -8.06 8.08 5.76
CA LYS A 68 -7.55 7.59 7.06
C LYS A 68 -8.65 7.20 8.03
N THR A 69 -9.85 7.76 7.89
CA THR A 69 -10.99 7.38 8.72
C THR A 69 -11.62 6.09 8.20
N LYS A 70 -12.08 5.25 9.11
CA LYS A 70 -12.89 4.06 8.78
C LYS A 70 -14.34 4.41 8.43
N ILE A 71 -14.77 5.63 8.76
CA ILE A 71 -16.11 6.12 8.42
C ILE A 71 -16.09 6.59 6.97
N GLN A 72 -16.72 5.83 6.07
CA GLN A 72 -16.76 6.13 4.65
C GLN A 72 -18.19 6.20 4.14
N LYS A 73 -18.46 7.17 3.25
CA LYS A 73 -19.74 7.24 2.55
C LYS A 73 -19.92 5.96 1.72
N THR A 74 -21.09 5.34 1.79
CA THR A 74 -21.41 4.09 1.12
C THR A 74 -22.83 4.14 0.54
N ASP A 75 -23.22 3.08 -0.15
CA ASP A 75 -24.60 2.82 -0.56
C ASP A 75 -25.12 1.63 0.26
N LEU A 76 -26.42 1.57 0.57
CA LEU A 76 -26.99 0.46 1.34
C LEU A 76 -26.75 -0.89 0.64
N ASP A 77 -26.95 -0.94 -0.67
CA ASP A 77 -26.73 -2.17 -1.45
C ASP A 77 -25.29 -2.68 -1.34
N LYS A 78 -24.31 -1.78 -1.30
CA LYS A 78 -22.89 -2.13 -1.13
C LYS A 78 -22.60 -2.60 0.29
N ALA A 79 -23.21 -1.98 1.28
CA ALA A 79 -23.01 -2.35 2.68
C ALA A 79 -23.49 -3.77 3.00
N PHE A 80 -24.52 -4.26 2.29
CA PHE A 80 -25.05 -5.62 2.44
C PHE A 80 -24.58 -6.60 1.35
N ALA A 81 -23.60 -6.20 0.51
CA ALA A 81 -23.10 -7.07 -0.56
C ALA A 81 -22.40 -8.33 -0.05
N ASN A 82 -21.90 -8.31 1.20
CA ASN A 82 -21.32 -9.48 1.86
C ASN A 82 -22.29 -9.99 2.96
N PRO A 83 -23.03 -11.09 2.71
CA PRO A 83 -24.02 -11.60 3.65
C PRO A 83 -23.39 -12.16 4.94
N ASP A 84 -22.09 -12.51 4.92
CA ASP A 84 -21.40 -13.12 6.05
C ASP A 84 -20.82 -12.09 7.04
N LYS A 85 -20.90 -10.78 6.71
CA LYS A 85 -20.39 -9.70 7.55
C LYS A 85 -21.54 -8.78 8.00
N PRO A 86 -21.79 -8.62 9.31
CA PRO A 86 -22.72 -7.60 9.80
C PRO A 86 -22.30 -6.19 9.34
N ALA A 87 -23.22 -5.45 8.71
CA ALA A 87 -23.00 -4.07 8.31
C ALA A 87 -23.23 -3.12 9.50
N ARG A 88 -22.27 -2.23 9.77
CA ARG A 88 -22.39 -1.17 10.79
C ARG A 88 -22.51 0.18 10.09
N LEU A 89 -23.72 0.73 10.07
CA LEU A 89 -24.05 1.91 9.27
C LEU A 89 -24.60 3.05 10.12
N VAL A 90 -24.34 4.28 9.67
CA VAL A 90 -25.13 5.47 10.03
C VAL A 90 -25.87 5.92 8.78
N VAL A 91 -27.16 6.19 8.92
CA VAL A 91 -28.02 6.70 7.85
C VAL A 91 -28.53 8.09 8.21
N MET A 92 -28.58 8.96 7.21
CA MET A 92 -29.18 10.29 7.31
C MET A 92 -30.45 10.31 6.48
N LEU A 93 -31.56 10.69 7.11
CA LEU A 93 -32.87 10.80 6.49
C LEU A 93 -33.28 12.27 6.34
N ASP A 94 -34.13 12.57 5.36
CA ASP A 94 -34.81 13.86 5.28
C ASP A 94 -36.06 13.90 6.18
N ASN A 95 -36.78 15.02 6.18
CA ASN A 95 -38.00 15.20 6.97
C ASN A 95 -39.17 14.29 6.52
N ASN A 96 -39.04 13.61 5.38
CA ASN A 96 -40.01 12.67 4.83
C ASN A 96 -39.53 11.22 4.94
N ASP A 97 -38.54 10.95 5.80
CA ASP A 97 -37.89 9.65 6.00
C ASP A 97 -37.19 9.07 4.75
N ASN A 98 -36.90 9.88 3.73
CA ASN A 98 -36.11 9.43 2.58
C ASN A 98 -34.63 9.38 2.94
N LEU A 99 -33.93 8.33 2.51
CA LEU A 99 -32.48 8.21 2.67
C LEU A 99 -31.76 9.28 1.85
N ILE A 100 -31.00 10.15 2.52
CA ILE A 100 -30.13 11.14 1.87
C ILE A 100 -28.71 10.59 1.73
N GLU A 101 -28.16 10.03 2.81
CA GLU A 101 -26.79 9.51 2.85
C GLU A 101 -26.66 8.31 3.77
N SER A 102 -25.70 7.43 3.48
CA SER A 102 -25.29 6.38 4.40
C SER A 102 -23.77 6.31 4.50
N TYR A 103 -23.30 5.88 5.67
CA TYR A 103 -21.89 5.80 6.02
C TYR A 103 -21.60 4.44 6.66
N ASP A 104 -20.63 3.71 6.11
CA ASP A 104 -20.04 2.54 6.76
C ASP A 104 -19.10 3.00 7.86
N LEU A 105 -19.31 2.50 9.08
CA LEU A 105 -18.52 2.85 10.26
C LEU A 105 -17.22 2.04 10.39
N ASP A 106 -17.08 0.95 9.65
CA ASP A 106 -15.91 0.07 9.69
C ASP A 106 -15.49 -0.35 8.28
N ALA A 107 -15.41 0.64 7.38
CA ALA A 107 -14.92 0.44 6.03
C ALA A 107 -13.43 0.08 6.06
N ASP A 108 -13.05 -0.90 5.24
CA ASP A 108 -11.64 -1.20 4.99
C ASP A 108 -11.06 -0.19 3.98
N THR A 109 -10.39 0.83 4.49
CA THR A 109 -9.81 1.89 3.65
C THR A 109 -8.34 1.67 3.29
N LEU A 110 -7.64 0.84 4.07
CA LEU A 110 -6.18 0.69 3.96
C LEU A 110 -5.71 -0.77 3.87
N GLY A 111 -6.58 -1.77 3.97
CA GLY A 111 -6.22 -3.18 4.03
C GLY A 111 -5.37 -3.65 2.85
N LYS A 112 -5.70 -3.23 1.63
CA LYS A 112 -4.87 -3.51 0.44
C LYS A 112 -3.48 -2.89 0.54
N VAL A 113 -3.38 -1.66 1.05
CA VAL A 113 -2.09 -0.96 1.20
C VAL A 113 -1.28 -1.60 2.32
N GLN A 114 -1.91 -1.96 3.44
CA GLN A 114 -1.27 -2.68 4.54
C GLN A 114 -0.74 -4.04 4.10
N SER A 115 -1.54 -4.83 3.37
CA SER A 115 -1.10 -6.11 2.82
C SER A 115 0.09 -5.92 1.88
N ALA A 116 0.06 -4.92 1.00
CA ALA A 116 1.19 -4.60 0.13
C ALA A 116 2.43 -4.18 0.92
N LEU A 117 2.28 -3.42 2.01
CA LEU A 117 3.40 -3.05 2.88
C LEU A 117 4.04 -4.27 3.55
N TYR A 118 3.25 -5.22 4.06
CA TYR A 118 3.77 -6.47 4.64
C TYR A 118 4.55 -7.28 3.60
N ASP A 119 3.95 -7.51 2.43
CA ASP A 119 4.60 -8.23 1.33
C ASP A 119 5.92 -7.59 0.91
N LEU A 120 5.96 -6.25 0.84
CA LEU A 120 7.16 -5.51 0.47
C LEU A 120 8.23 -5.56 1.56
N CYS A 121 7.85 -5.49 2.84
CA CYS A 121 8.78 -5.66 3.95
C CYS A 121 9.46 -7.03 3.89
N ASP A 122 8.69 -8.10 3.70
CA ASP A 122 9.21 -9.46 3.60
C ASP A 122 10.11 -9.62 2.36
N PHE A 123 9.70 -9.08 1.22
CA PHE A 123 10.49 -9.08 -0.02
C PHE A 123 11.83 -8.38 0.16
N PHE A 124 11.85 -7.13 0.66
CA PHE A 124 13.09 -6.38 0.84
C PHE A 124 13.98 -6.97 1.93
N TYR A 125 13.40 -7.55 2.98
CA TYR A 125 14.14 -8.30 3.98
C TYR A 125 14.84 -9.52 3.35
N GLY A 126 14.12 -10.30 2.54
CA GLY A 126 14.67 -11.46 1.84
C GLY A 126 15.78 -11.09 0.86
N ILE A 127 15.58 -10.06 0.03
CA ILE A 127 16.61 -9.56 -0.88
C ILE A 127 17.85 -9.08 -0.13
N HIS A 128 17.67 -8.31 0.94
CA HIS A 128 18.78 -7.84 1.74
C HIS A 128 19.57 -9.01 2.34
N ALA A 129 18.87 -10.02 2.88
CA ALA A 129 19.51 -11.21 3.41
C ALA A 129 20.29 -11.99 2.33
N ALA A 130 19.72 -12.13 1.12
CA ALA A 130 20.40 -12.79 -0.01
C ALA A 130 21.68 -12.05 -0.40
N PHE A 131 21.63 -10.72 -0.56
CA PHE A 131 22.81 -9.92 -0.86
C PHE A 131 23.89 -10.03 0.21
N ARG A 132 23.51 -9.97 1.49
CA ARG A 132 24.45 -10.10 2.61
C ARG A 132 25.08 -11.49 2.64
N TYR A 133 24.29 -12.54 2.47
CA TYR A 133 24.84 -13.88 2.47
C TYR A 133 25.81 -14.11 1.30
N GLU A 134 25.37 -13.79 0.08
CA GLU A 134 26.11 -14.10 -1.15
C GLU A 134 27.31 -13.18 -1.39
N LEU A 135 27.20 -11.89 -1.03
CA LEU A 135 28.25 -10.90 -1.31
C LEU A 135 29.17 -10.64 -0.13
N THR A 136 28.70 -10.89 1.10
CA THR A 136 29.45 -10.54 2.32
C THR A 136 29.63 -11.71 3.29
N ASN A 137 29.31 -12.95 2.88
CA ASN A 137 29.36 -14.15 3.72
C ASN A 137 28.56 -13.99 5.03
N GLY A 138 27.48 -13.21 5.00
CA GLY A 138 26.63 -12.93 6.15
C GLY A 138 27.19 -11.91 7.16
N SER A 139 28.39 -11.37 6.91
CA SER A 139 28.99 -10.26 7.68
C SER A 139 28.37 -8.92 7.35
#